data_AF-A0A924TL49-F1
#
_entry.id   AF-A0A924TL49-F1
#
_cell.length_a   1.000
_cell.length_b   1.000
_cell.length_c   1.000
_cell.angle_alpha   90.00
_cell.angle_beta   90.00
_cell.angle_gamma   90.00
#
_symmetry.space_group_name_H-M   'P 1'
#
loop_
_entity.id
_entity.type
_entity.pdbx_description
1 polymer ?
#
loop_
_entity_poly.entity_id
_entity_poly.type
_entity_poly.pdbx_seq_one_letter_code
_entity_poly.pdbx_strand_id
1 'polypeptide(L)'
;MTESMVRTEAAPAILEPSAPVPRSGPRRPRRAPARTALNLLAVAFGLIWLFPVYWMVNTAFLTSSQITSRTPTWFPWAGTGDHFARVLGDDKFWSALRMSTTLALIVVAGALIFGVVAAFALSRFRFRGRNSFIVAVLIIQMIPAEALFISQYRMLDGWGLLNSVIGLSVLYL
;
A
#
# COMPACT_ATOMS: atom_id res chain seq x y z
N MET A 1 -40.30 -53.78 -60.65
CA MET A 1 -41.52 -53.13 -60.15
C MET A 1 -41.96 -53.89 -58.90
N THR A 2 -41.94 -53.40 -57.67
CA THR A 2 -41.58 -52.11 -57.07
C THR A 2 -41.72 -52.39 -55.57
N GLU A 3 -40.72 -52.02 -54.76
CA GLU A 3 -40.82 -51.31 -53.47
C GLU A 3 -41.98 -51.60 -52.51
N SER A 4 -41.86 -51.53 -51.20
CA SER A 4 -40.78 -51.44 -50.21
C SER A 4 -41.57 -51.38 -48.90
N MET A 5 -41.09 -52.05 -47.86
CA MET A 5 -41.62 -51.88 -46.52
C MET A 5 -41.44 -50.41 -46.11
N VAL A 6 -42.54 -49.68 -45.87
CA VAL A 6 -42.47 -48.36 -45.22
C VAL A 6 -43.36 -48.39 -44.00
N ARG A 7 -42.73 -48.87 -42.93
CA ARG A 7 -42.80 -48.38 -41.55
C ARG A 7 -43.52 -47.02 -41.47
N THR A 8 -44.73 -46.99 -40.93
CA THR A 8 -45.34 -45.76 -40.44
C THR A 8 -44.52 -45.28 -39.24
N GLU A 9 -43.52 -44.44 -39.51
CA GLU A 9 -42.85 -43.63 -38.50
C GLU A 9 -43.90 -42.74 -37.82
N ALA A 10 -44.05 -42.91 -36.51
CA ALA A 10 -44.74 -41.95 -35.68
C ALA A 10 -44.01 -40.60 -35.81
N ALA A 11 -44.70 -39.62 -36.39
CA ALA A 11 -44.22 -38.26 -36.52
C ALA A 11 -43.79 -37.72 -35.14
N PRO A 12 -42.63 -37.07 -35.01
CA PRO A 12 -42.20 -36.50 -33.74
C PRO A 12 -43.13 -35.35 -33.37
N ALA A 13 -43.67 -35.41 -32.16
CA ALA A 13 -44.46 -34.34 -31.56
C ALA A 13 -43.68 -33.03 -31.65
N ILE A 14 -44.25 -32.06 -32.37
CA ILE A 14 -43.74 -30.70 -32.46
C ILE A 14 -43.77 -30.13 -31.05
N LEU A 15 -42.59 -29.96 -30.45
CA LEU A 15 -42.43 -29.28 -29.17
C LEU A 15 -42.84 -27.82 -29.37
N GLU A 16 -44.02 -27.45 -28.88
CA GLU A 16 -44.39 -26.04 -28.76
C GLU A 16 -43.27 -25.29 -28.00
N PRO A 17 -42.93 -24.05 -28.38
CA PRO A 17 -41.98 -23.25 -27.63
C PRO A 17 -42.51 -23.03 -26.21
N SER A 18 -42.00 -23.80 -25.26
CA SER A 18 -42.27 -23.64 -23.83
C SER A 18 -42.01 -22.17 -23.46
N ALA A 19 -43.07 -21.46 -23.08
CA ALA A 19 -42.96 -20.09 -22.61
C ALA A 19 -41.81 -19.98 -21.59
N PRO A 20 -40.98 -18.92 -21.64
CA PRO A 20 -39.82 -18.82 -20.77
C PRO A 20 -40.29 -18.84 -19.32
N VAL A 21 -39.97 -19.92 -18.61
CA VAL A 21 -40.20 -20.04 -17.16
C VAL A 21 -39.46 -18.87 -16.51
N PRO A 22 -40.14 -17.96 -15.79
CA PRO A 22 -39.46 -16.92 -15.05
C PRO A 22 -38.59 -17.59 -13.99
N ARG A 23 -37.28 -17.65 -14.24
CA ARG A 23 -36.30 -18.09 -13.25
C ARG A 23 -36.26 -17.06 -12.13
N SER A 24 -37.10 -17.25 -11.12
CA SER A 24 -37.00 -16.55 -9.85
C SER A 24 -35.70 -16.98 -9.16
N GLY A 25 -34.59 -16.34 -9.55
CA GLY A 25 -33.32 -16.48 -8.85
C GLY A 25 -33.48 -16.09 -7.37
N PRO A 26 -32.78 -16.75 -6.45
CA PRO A 26 -32.89 -16.46 -5.02
C PRO A 26 -32.53 -14.99 -4.77
N ARG A 27 -33.53 -14.20 -4.36
CA ARG A 27 -33.33 -12.85 -3.85
C ARG A 27 -32.43 -12.95 -2.63
N ARG A 28 -31.14 -12.62 -2.78
CA ARG A 28 -30.17 -12.56 -1.67
C ARG A 28 -30.81 -11.75 -0.54
N PRO A 29 -30.91 -12.27 0.69
CA PRO A 29 -31.54 -11.55 1.78
C PRO A 29 -30.78 -10.25 2.03
N ARG A 30 -31.53 -9.15 2.18
CA ARG A 30 -31.02 -7.81 2.47
C ARG A 30 -30.17 -7.85 3.75
N ARG A 31 -28.85 -8.02 3.60
CA ARG A 31 -27.84 -7.79 4.66
C ARG A 31 -27.67 -6.30 4.96
N ALA A 32 -28.77 -5.54 5.03
CA ALA A 32 -28.76 -4.10 5.29
C ALA A 32 -28.27 -3.75 6.72
N PRO A 33 -28.75 -4.39 7.80
CA PRO A 33 -28.30 -4.02 9.15
C PRO A 33 -26.84 -4.44 9.42
N ALA A 34 -26.41 -5.58 8.87
CA ALA A 34 -25.02 -6.05 8.97
C ALA A 34 -24.05 -5.10 8.25
N ARG A 35 -24.44 -4.53 7.10
CA ARG A 35 -23.63 -3.53 6.39
C ARG A 35 -23.55 -2.21 7.15
N THR A 36 -24.65 -1.75 7.73
CA THR A 36 -24.64 -0.53 8.56
C THR A 36 -23.76 -0.72 9.81
N ALA A 37 -23.84 -1.87 10.48
CA ALA A 37 -22.98 -2.19 11.62
C ALA A 37 -21.50 -2.24 11.23
N LEU A 38 -21.16 -2.87 10.10
CA LEU A 38 -19.78 -2.89 9.57
C LEU A 38 -19.29 -1.48 9.20
N ASN A 39 -20.14 -0.64 8.62
CA ASN A 39 -19.78 0.74 8.30
C ASN A 39 -19.56 1.57 9.57
N LEU A 40 -20.42 1.46 10.58
CA LEU A 40 -20.25 2.13 11.87
C LEU A 40 -18.97 1.69 12.57
N LEU A 41 -18.67 0.39 12.54
CA LEU A 41 -17.43 -0.16 13.07
C LEU A 41 -16.21 0.37 12.30
N ALA A 42 -16.26 0.41 10.96
CA ALA A 42 -15.19 0.98 10.14
C ALA A 42 -14.97 2.47 10.43
N VAL A 43 -16.04 3.24 10.64
CA VAL A 43 -15.94 4.66 11.03
C VAL A 43 -15.35 4.80 12.43
N ALA A 44 -15.77 3.97 13.40
CA ALA A 44 -15.21 3.99 14.75
C ALA A 44 -13.70 3.67 14.76
N PHE A 45 -13.29 2.62 14.03
CA PHE A 45 -11.87 2.31 13.85
C PHE A 45 -11.12 3.43 13.12
N GLY A 46 -11.73 4.02 12.08
CA GLY A 46 -11.18 5.18 11.40
C GLY A 46 -10.90 6.34 12.37
N LEU A 47 -11.87 6.69 13.23
CA LEU A 47 -11.70 7.75 14.22
C LEU A 47 -10.58 7.45 15.23
N ILE A 48 -10.44 6.20 15.68
CA ILE A 48 -9.34 5.78 16.57
C ILE A 48 -7.99 5.96 15.87
N TRP A 49 -7.89 5.63 14.58
CA TRP A 49 -6.68 5.82 13.78
C TRP A 49 -6.38 7.29 13.48
N LEU A 50 -7.40 8.14 13.33
CA LEU A 50 -7.24 9.58 13.13
C LEU A 50 -6.88 10.32 14.43
N PHE A 51 -7.20 9.77 15.59
CA PHE A 51 -6.92 10.38 16.89
C PHE A 51 -5.46 10.85 17.07
N PRO A 52 -4.41 10.05 16.83
CA PRO A 52 -3.03 10.52 16.96
C PRO A 52 -2.68 11.66 15.99
N VAL A 53 -3.26 11.65 14.78
CA VAL A 53 -3.07 12.74 13.80
C VAL A 53 -3.73 14.02 14.29
N TYR A 54 -4.97 13.92 14.77
CA TYR A 54 -5.67 15.03 15.41
C TYR A 54 -4.87 15.59 16.59
N TRP A 55 -4.34 14.73 17.45
CA TRP A 55 -3.52 15.13 18.59
C TRP A 55 -2.25 15.87 18.12
N MET A 56 -1.56 15.34 17.12
CA MET A 56 -0.36 15.97 16.54
C MET A 56 -0.68 17.38 16.01
N VAL A 57 -1.77 17.53 15.25
CA VAL A 57 -2.22 18.83 14.73
C VAL A 57 -2.58 19.78 15.87
N ASN A 58 -3.35 19.33 16.87
CA ASN A 58 -3.69 20.14 18.03
C ASN A 58 -2.42 20.64 18.74
N THR A 59 -1.47 19.75 19.03
CA THR A 59 -0.21 20.12 19.70
C THR A 59 0.67 21.05 18.88
N ALA A 60 0.61 21.02 17.55
CA ALA A 60 1.38 21.90 16.68
C ALA A 60 0.98 23.39 16.81
N PHE A 61 -0.26 23.66 17.25
CA PHE A 61 -0.76 25.01 17.48
C PHE A 61 -0.70 25.44 18.95
N LEU A 62 -0.44 24.53 19.90
CA LEU A 62 -0.31 24.88 21.32
C LEU A 62 0.99 25.63 21.59
N THR A 63 0.97 26.56 22.53
CA THR A 63 2.20 27.23 22.98
C THR A 63 3.07 26.28 23.80
N SER A 64 4.38 26.52 23.87
CA SER A 64 5.30 25.68 24.67
C SER A 64 4.92 25.59 26.15
N SER A 65 4.29 26.63 26.70
CA SER A 65 3.77 26.63 28.07
C SER A 65 2.50 25.78 28.24
N GLN A 66 1.64 25.72 27.21
CA GLN A 66 0.45 24.86 27.20
C GLN A 66 0.80 23.38 27.01
N ILE A 67 1.81 23.07 26.19
CA ILE A 67 2.30 21.69 25.99
C ILE A 67 2.86 21.10 27.28
N THR A 68 3.51 21.92 28.12
CA THR A 68 4.12 21.49 29.40
C THR A 68 3.13 21.56 30.58
N SER A 69 1.91 22.08 30.36
CA SER A 69 0.88 22.16 31.40
C SER A 69 0.34 20.77 31.76
N ARG A 70 0.00 20.57 33.05
CA ARG A 70 -0.63 19.32 33.53
C ARG A 70 -2.06 19.13 33.02
N THR A 71 -2.70 20.18 32.48
CA THR A 71 -4.06 20.12 31.93
C THR A 71 -4.00 19.97 30.40
N PRO A 72 -4.29 18.77 29.84
CA PRO A 72 -4.32 18.59 28.39
C PRO A 72 -5.43 19.43 27.76
N THR A 73 -5.05 20.32 26.84
CA THR A 73 -5.98 21.15 26.07
C THR A 73 -6.45 20.40 24.83
N TRP A 74 -7.73 20.05 24.78
CA TRP A 74 -8.34 19.35 23.65
C TRP A 74 -8.50 20.22 22.41
N PHE A 75 -8.68 21.54 22.57
CA PHE A 75 -8.74 22.48 21.46
C PHE A 75 -7.80 23.66 21.70
N PRO A 76 -7.12 24.16 20.66
CA PRO A 76 -6.16 25.26 20.79
C PRO A 76 -6.93 26.60 20.75
N TRP A 77 -7.65 26.93 21.82
CA TRP A 77 -8.43 28.19 21.89
C TRP A 77 -7.56 29.46 21.80
N ALA A 78 -6.29 29.36 22.17
CA ALA A 78 -5.28 30.42 22.05
C ALA A 78 -4.07 29.93 21.23
N GLY A 79 -4.32 29.15 20.17
CA GLY A 79 -3.26 28.57 19.36
C GLY A 79 -2.40 29.62 18.65
N THR A 80 -1.10 29.36 18.56
CA THR A 80 -0.12 30.25 17.91
C THR A 80 0.50 29.59 16.70
N GLY A 81 0.71 30.35 15.62
CA GLY A 81 1.44 29.91 14.42
C GLY A 81 2.97 29.96 14.56
N ASP A 82 3.49 30.41 15.70
CA ASP A 82 4.91 30.66 15.94
C ASP A 82 5.79 29.44 15.69
N HIS A 83 5.29 28.23 16.00
CA HIS A 83 6.02 26.99 15.73
C HIS A 83 6.27 26.78 14.23
N PHE A 84 5.27 27.08 13.39
CA PHE A 84 5.42 27.01 11.94
C PHE A 84 6.34 28.10 11.42
N ALA A 85 6.20 29.35 11.89
CA ALA A 85 7.07 30.45 11.49
C ALA A 85 8.53 30.19 11.85
N ARG A 86 8.81 29.63 13.04
CA ARG A 86 10.15 29.23 13.47
C ARG A 86 10.75 28.14 12.59
N VAL A 87 9.98 27.10 12.25
CA VAL A 87 10.47 25.99 11.41
C VAL A 87 10.69 26.43 9.97
N LEU A 88 9.77 27.23 9.42
CA LEU A 88 9.88 27.74 8.05
C LEU A 88 11.01 28.77 7.89
N GLY A 89 11.38 29.47 8.97
CA GLY A 89 12.53 30.37 9.02
C GLY A 89 13.86 29.68 9.35
N ASP A 90 13.88 28.38 9.65
CA ASP A 90 15.10 27.64 9.96
C ASP A 90 15.69 27.00 8.70
N ASP A 91 16.90 27.42 8.29
CA ASP A 91 17.62 26.86 7.15
C ASP A 91 17.91 25.36 7.32
N LYS A 92 18.05 24.87 8.55
CA LYS A 92 18.26 23.43 8.82
C LYS A 92 17.06 22.60 8.40
N PHE A 93 15.85 23.12 8.56
CA PHE A 93 14.64 22.46 8.11
C PHE A 93 14.64 22.28 6.59
N TRP A 94 14.92 23.35 5.85
CA TRP A 94 14.98 23.30 4.38
C TRP A 94 16.12 22.41 3.87
N SER A 95 17.27 22.44 4.53
CA SER A 95 18.40 21.56 4.20
C SER A 95 18.04 20.08 4.42
N ALA A 96 17.42 19.74 5.55
CA ALA A 96 16.97 18.38 5.85
C ALA A 96 15.85 17.92 4.90
N LEU A 97 14.93 18.81 4.55
CA LEU A 97 13.86 18.55 3.59
C LEU A 97 14.43 18.28 2.19
N ARG A 98 15.40 19.08 1.75
CA ARG A 98 16.07 18.87 0.45
C ARG A 98 16.85 17.56 0.43
N MET A 99 17.58 17.25 1.51
CA MET A 99 18.34 16.01 1.67
C MET A 99 17.43 14.79 1.57
N SER A 100 16.37 14.74 2.38
CA SER A 100 15.42 13.62 2.42
C SER A 100 14.66 13.46 1.10
N THR A 101 14.20 14.57 0.50
CA THR A 101 13.49 14.55 -0.79
C THR A 101 14.40 14.06 -1.92
N THR A 102 15.63 14.58 -1.99
CA THR A 102 16.59 14.18 -3.02
C THR A 102 16.95 12.70 -2.88
N LEU A 103 17.24 12.25 -1.66
CA LEU A 103 17.52 10.85 -1.36
C LEU A 103 16.34 9.95 -1.77
N ALA A 104 15.12 10.29 -1.35
CA ALA A 104 13.93 9.51 -1.67
C ALA A 104 13.70 9.41 -3.19
N LEU A 105 13.86 10.50 -3.93
CA LEU A 105 13.72 10.49 -5.39
C LEU A 105 14.74 9.59 -6.07
N ILE A 106 16.01 9.66 -5.66
CA ILE A 106 17.09 8.83 -6.22
C ILE A 106 16.81 7.35 -5.95
N VAL A 107 16.49 7.00 -4.70
CA VAL A 107 16.22 5.62 -4.29
C VAL A 107 14.99 5.06 -4.99
N VAL A 108 13.89 5.80 -5.03
CA VAL A 108 12.65 5.36 -5.70
C VAL A 108 12.87 5.18 -7.20
N ALA A 109 13.55 6.12 -7.86
CA ALA A 109 13.84 6.01 -9.28
C ALA A 109 14.73 4.80 -9.58
N GLY A 110 15.81 4.60 -8.82
CA GLY A 110 16.69 3.44 -8.98
C GLY A 110 15.99 2.12 -8.70
N ALA A 111 15.25 2.03 -7.60
CA ALA A 111 14.50 0.83 -7.22
C ALA A 111 13.42 0.48 -8.26
N LEU A 112 12.75 1.48 -8.85
CA LEU A 112 11.81 1.25 -9.94
C LEU A 112 12.52 0.73 -11.19
N ILE A 113 13.67 1.30 -11.58
CA ILE A 113 14.41 0.82 -12.76
C ILE A 113 14.79 -0.65 -12.59
N PHE A 114 15.46 -1.01 -11.49
CA PHE A 114 15.87 -2.40 -11.24
C PHE A 114 14.67 -3.32 -11.01
N GLY A 115 13.70 -2.87 -10.22
CA GLY A 115 12.51 -3.62 -9.87
C GLY A 115 11.62 -3.91 -11.07
N VAL A 116 11.39 -2.94 -11.95
CA VAL A 116 10.60 -3.14 -13.18
C VAL A 116 11.32 -4.09 -14.13
N VAL A 117 12.63 -3.95 -14.32
CA VAL A 117 13.41 -4.86 -15.17
C VAL A 117 13.36 -6.29 -14.63
N ALA A 118 13.57 -6.47 -13.31
CA ALA A 118 13.51 -7.78 -12.66
C ALA A 118 12.10 -8.38 -12.72
N ALA A 119 11.06 -7.60 -12.43
CA ALA A 119 9.66 -8.03 -12.49
C ALA A 119 9.24 -8.40 -13.92
N PHE A 120 9.68 -7.62 -14.92
CA PHE A 120 9.44 -7.91 -16.33
C PHE A 120 10.12 -9.22 -16.75
N ALA A 121 11.40 -9.39 -16.38
CA ALA A 121 12.14 -10.62 -16.65
C ALA A 121 11.45 -11.86 -16.05
N LEU A 122 11.04 -11.77 -14.79
CA LEU A 122 10.39 -12.85 -14.04
C LEU A 122 8.96 -13.16 -14.48
N SER A 123 8.22 -12.15 -14.96
CA SER A 123 6.84 -12.34 -15.42
C SER A 123 6.76 -12.84 -16.85
N ARG A 124 7.64 -12.38 -17.74
CA ARG A 124 7.56 -12.68 -19.18
C ARG A 124 8.43 -13.86 -19.61
N PHE A 125 9.60 -14.05 -19.02
CA PHE A 125 10.53 -15.10 -19.46
C PHE A 125 10.46 -16.34 -18.55
N ARG A 126 10.38 -17.53 -19.18
CA ARG A 126 10.48 -18.82 -18.50
C ARG A 126 11.89 -19.37 -18.61
N PHE A 127 12.80 -18.90 -17.75
CA PHE A 127 14.19 -19.35 -17.71
C PHE A 127 14.43 -20.43 -16.64
N ARG A 128 15.42 -21.29 -16.88
CA ARG A 128 15.81 -22.37 -15.95
C ARG A 128 16.61 -21.76 -14.79
N GLY A 129 15.96 -21.57 -13.64
CA GLY A 129 16.51 -20.88 -12.46
C GLY A 129 15.59 -19.84 -11.83
N ARG A 130 14.43 -19.57 -12.45
CA ARG A 130 13.43 -18.59 -11.98
C ARG A 130 13.01 -18.78 -10.53
N ASN A 131 12.71 -20.01 -10.12
CA ASN A 131 12.27 -20.28 -8.75
C ASN A 131 13.40 -20.05 -7.74
N SER A 132 14.63 -20.45 -8.07
CA SER A 132 15.79 -20.21 -7.21
C SER A 132 16.06 -18.71 -7.03
N PHE A 133 15.91 -17.91 -8.09
CA PHE A 133 16.04 -16.45 -7.99
C PHE A 133 14.98 -15.85 -7.06
N ILE A 134 13.71 -16.22 -7.22
CA ILE A 134 12.62 -15.75 -6.36
C ILE A 134 12.89 -16.12 -4.90
N VAL A 135 13.27 -17.37 -4.63
CA VAL A 135 13.58 -17.83 -3.27
C VAL A 135 14.78 -17.09 -2.68
N ALA A 136 15.84 -16.85 -3.45
CA ALA A 136 17.01 -16.09 -2.98
C ALA A 136 16.63 -14.65 -2.58
N VAL A 137 15.81 -13.97 -3.39
CA VAL A 137 15.30 -12.62 -3.07
C VAL A 137 14.47 -12.64 -1.79
N LEU A 138 13.60 -13.65 -1.61
CA LEU A 138 12.80 -13.79 -0.39
C LEU A 138 13.69 -14.02 0.85
N ILE A 139 14.73 -14.87 0.74
CA ILE A 139 15.68 -15.11 1.83
C ILE A 139 16.38 -13.81 2.23
N ILE A 140 16.84 -13.01 1.27
CA ILE A 140 17.48 -11.72 1.53
C ILE A 140 16.50 -10.76 2.24
N GLN A 141 15.23 -10.72 1.83
CA GLN A 141 14.21 -9.87 2.48
C GLN A 141 13.85 -10.31 3.91
N MET A 142 14.13 -11.56 4.30
CA MET A 142 13.94 -12.02 5.67
C MET A 142 15.09 -11.62 6.60
N ILE A 143 16.23 -11.18 6.06
CA ILE A 143 17.34 -10.70 6.88
C ILE A 143 16.93 -9.36 7.50
N PRO A 144 16.95 -9.24 8.84
CA PRO A 144 16.62 -7.99 9.50
C PRO A 144 17.67 -6.92 9.16
N ALA A 145 17.21 -5.77 8.66
CA ALA A 145 18.09 -4.66 8.29
C ALA A 145 19.00 -4.21 9.44
N GLU A 146 18.49 -4.25 10.68
CA GLU A 146 19.23 -3.88 11.89
C GLU A 146 20.52 -4.70 12.08
N ALA A 147 20.53 -5.98 11.68
CA ALA A 147 21.72 -6.83 11.82
C ALA A 147 22.84 -6.46 10.84
N LEU A 148 22.50 -5.82 9.72
CA LEU A 148 23.45 -5.44 8.67
C LEU A 148 24.08 -4.06 8.91
N PHE A 149 23.54 -3.27 9.83
CA PHE A 149 23.90 -1.87 10.03
C PHE A 149 25.40 -1.66 10.28
N ILE A 150 26.01 -2.47 11.15
CA ILE A 150 27.46 -2.37 11.47
C ILE A 150 28.32 -2.68 10.25
N SER A 151 27.96 -3.73 9.50
CA SER A 151 28.70 -4.13 8.30
C SER A 151 28.60 -3.07 7.20
N GLN A 152 27.41 -2.53 7.01
CA GLN A 152 27.15 -1.47 6.03
C GLN A 152 27.86 -0.16 6.39
N TYR A 153 27.89 0.20 7.68
CA TYR A 153 28.67 1.35 8.15
C TYR A 153 30.16 1.19 7.80
N ARG A 154 30.75 0.03 8.13
CA ARG A 154 32.16 -0.24 7.81
C ARG A 154 32.44 -0.23 6.31
N MET A 155 31.50 -0.71 5.49
CA MET A 155 31.60 -0.67 4.04
C MET A 155 31.63 0.78 3.52
N LEU A 156 30.71 1.63 3.99
CA LEU A 156 30.65 3.04 3.58
C LEU A 156 31.85 3.86 4.10
N ASP A 157 32.31 3.57 5.32
CA ASP A 157 33.54 4.13 5.90
C ASP A 157 34.76 3.80 5.03
N GLY A 158 34.91 2.53 4.65
CA GLY A 158 35.99 2.08 3.76
C GLY A 158 35.95 2.72 2.37
N TRP A 159 34.77 3.11 1.89
CA TRP A 159 34.63 3.83 0.62
C TRP A 159 34.72 5.35 0.76
N GLY A 160 34.77 5.89 1.99
CA GLY A 160 34.75 7.33 2.25
C GLY A 160 33.42 8.00 1.91
N LEU A 161 32.31 7.24 1.86
CA LEU A 161 30.96 7.74 1.56
C LEU A 161 30.14 8.08 2.81
N LEU A 162 30.78 8.15 3.99
CA LEU A 162 30.11 8.61 5.21
C LEU A 162 29.61 10.05 5.05
N ASN A 163 28.46 10.35 5.67
CA ASN A 163 27.81 11.67 5.65
C ASN A 163 27.48 12.20 4.24
N SER A 164 27.31 11.31 3.24
CA SER A 164 26.96 11.68 1.87
C SER A 164 25.60 11.14 1.45
N VAL A 165 24.87 11.93 0.65
CA VAL A 165 23.61 11.51 0.02
C VAL A 165 23.83 10.27 -0.85
N ILE A 166 24.99 10.19 -1.50
CA ILE A 166 25.35 9.08 -2.39
C ILE A 166 25.56 7.81 -1.58
N GLY A 167 26.22 7.90 -0.42
CA GLY A 167 26.43 6.76 0.48
C GLY A 167 25.12 6.17 0.97
N LEU A 168 24.18 7.04 1.36
CA LEU A 168 22.82 6.63 1.73
C LEU A 168 22.06 6.06 0.53
N SER A 169 22.16 6.67 -0.65
CA SER A 169 21.45 6.21 -1.85
C SER A 169 21.89 4.81 -2.25
N VAL A 170 23.19 4.52 -2.22
CA VAL A 170 23.75 3.19 -2.51
C VAL A 170 23.35 2.18 -1.44
N LEU A 171 23.25 2.60 -0.19
CA LEU A 171 22.82 1.72 0.91
C LEU A 171 21.36 1.28 0.79
N TYR A 172 20.49 2.16 0.31
CA TYR A 172 19.04 1.92 0.19
C TYR A 172 18.63 1.21 -1.12
N LEU A 173 19.50 1.20 -2.13
CA LEU A 173 19.28 0.49 -3.42
C LEU A 173 19.68 -0.98 -3.32
#